data_AF-A0A353DMX2-F1
#
_entry.id   AF-A0A353DMX2-F1
#
_cell.length_a   1.000
_cell.length_b   1.000
_cell.length_c   1.000
_cell.angle_alpha   90.00
_cell.angle_beta   90.00
_cell.angle_gamma   90.00
#
_symmetry.space_group_name_H-M   'P 1'
#
loop_
_entity.id
_entity.type
_entity.pdbx_description
1 polymer ?
#
loop_
_entity_poly.entity_id
_entity_poly.type
_entity_poly.pdbx_seq_one_letter_code
_entity_poly.pdbx_strand_id
1 'polypeptide(L)'
;TSMMNDFHFDLFLSSCAGLEKDGSYEQTLETMELKKLASSRSDKKFLLIDKTKFGHAYLYRTNSLSDYDFIITNAEEDVIKEYASQENVHFVNR
;
A
#
# COMPACT_ATOMS: atom_id res chain seq x y z
N THR A 1 15.48 7.68 11.16
CA THR A 1 15.41 7.20 9.75
C THR A 1 16.76 6.96 9.07
N SER A 2 17.90 7.49 9.54
CA SER A 2 19.21 7.29 8.88
C SER A 2 19.59 5.82 8.63
N MET A 3 19.35 4.92 9.58
CA MET A 3 19.76 3.51 9.49
C MET A 3 18.99 2.72 8.40
N MET A 4 17.77 3.14 8.06
CA MET A 4 16.98 2.46 7.04
C MET A 4 17.49 2.66 5.62
N ASN A 5 18.29 3.70 5.39
CA ASN A 5 18.95 3.91 4.11
C ASN A 5 20.07 2.88 3.84
N ASP A 6 20.50 2.13 4.86
CA ASP A 6 21.56 1.13 4.73
C ASP A 6 20.99 -0.28 4.51
N PHE A 7 19.68 -0.46 4.68
CA PHE A 7 19.01 -1.75 4.47
C PHE A 7 18.43 -1.84 3.07
N HIS A 8 18.55 -2.99 2.44
CA HIS A 8 17.76 -3.40 1.29
C HIS A 8 16.84 -4.53 1.75
N PHE A 9 15.58 -4.50 1.34
CA PHE A 9 14.60 -5.49 1.78
C PHE A 9 14.17 -6.35 0.58
N ASP A 10 14.17 -7.66 0.75
CA ASP A 10 13.60 -8.55 -0.27
C ASP A 10 12.07 -8.35 -0.38
N LEU A 11 11.42 -8.02 0.74
CA LEU A 11 9.96 -7.88 0.84
C LEU A 11 9.54 -6.76 1.79
N PHE A 12 8.75 -5.83 1.25
CA PHE A 12 7.90 -4.90 2.00
C PHE A 12 6.50 -5.47 2.12
N LEU A 13 6.13 -5.89 3.33
CA LEU A 13 4.77 -6.29 3.66
C LEU A 13 4.19 -5.26 4.65
N SER A 14 3.12 -4.57 4.28
CA SER A 14 2.54 -3.52 5.12
C SER A 14 1.03 -3.41 4.96
N SER A 15 0.38 -2.76 5.92
CA SER A 15 -1.00 -2.27 5.78
C SER A 15 -1.02 -0.76 5.50
N CYS A 16 -2.19 -0.15 5.52
CA CYS A 16 -2.36 1.30 5.55
C CYS A 16 -3.53 1.71 6.47
N ALA A 17 -3.62 3.01 6.76
CA ALA A 17 -4.79 3.56 7.44
C ALA A 17 -6.02 3.59 6.51
N GLY A 18 -5.80 3.88 5.22
CA GLY A 18 -6.84 3.89 4.20
C GLY A 18 -6.28 3.74 2.79
N LEU A 19 -7.16 3.39 1.86
CA LEU A 19 -6.88 3.18 0.45
C LEU A 19 -7.89 3.98 -0.37
N GLU A 20 -7.38 4.74 -1.33
CA GLU A 20 -8.17 5.36 -2.38
C GLU A 20 -7.56 5.03 -3.76
N LYS A 21 -8.28 5.37 -4.83
CA LYS A 21 -7.90 5.08 -6.22
C LYS A 21 -6.52 5.61 -6.61
N ASP A 22 -6.04 6.65 -5.95
CA ASP A 22 -4.72 7.20 -6.19
C ASP A 22 -3.63 6.55 -5.31
N GLY A 23 -3.95 5.90 -4.19
CA GLY A 23 -2.94 5.23 -3.38
C GLY A 23 -3.33 4.91 -1.95
N SER A 24 -2.32 4.48 -1.19
CA SER A 24 -2.43 4.16 0.23
C SER A 24 -2.09 5.38 1.10
N TYR A 25 -2.71 5.44 2.28
CA TYR A 25 -2.65 6.60 3.17
C TYR A 25 -2.34 6.22 4.63
N GLU A 26 -1.74 7.16 5.34
CA GLU A 26 -1.45 7.10 6.77
C GLU A 26 -1.97 8.34 7.51
N GLN A 27 -2.21 8.18 8.81
CA GLN A 27 -2.68 9.25 9.68
C GLN A 27 -1.55 10.16 10.19
N THR A 28 -0.32 9.66 10.23
CA THR A 28 0.84 10.39 10.76
C THR A 28 1.95 10.49 9.72
N LEU A 29 2.66 11.61 9.76
CA LEU A 29 3.81 11.87 8.89
C LEU A 29 4.90 10.82 9.10
N GLU A 30 5.18 10.48 10.37
CA GLU A 30 6.23 9.53 10.75
C GLU A 30 5.97 8.13 10.17
N THR A 31 4.75 7.61 10.26
CA THR A 31 4.40 6.29 9.70
C THR A 31 4.51 6.31 8.17
N MET A 32 4.05 7.39 7.53
CA MET A 32 4.17 7.53 6.08
C MET A 32 5.63 7.56 5.64
N GLU A 33 6.48 8.38 6.27
CA GLU A 33 7.89 8.50 5.92
C GLU A 33 8.64 7.17 6.09
N LEU A 34 8.35 6.46 7.18
CA LEU A 34 8.91 5.14 7.45
C LEU A 34 8.54 4.14 6.35
N LYS A 35 7.24 4.04 6.03
CA LYS A 35 6.73 3.09 5.02
C LYS A 35 7.19 3.44 3.62
N LYS A 36 7.25 4.72 3.28
CA LYS A 36 7.73 5.20 1.97
C LYS A 36 9.20 4.89 1.78
N LEU A 37 10.02 5.05 2.82
CA LEU A 37 11.44 4.68 2.78
C LEU A 37 11.64 3.16 2.70
N ALA A 38 10.90 2.37 3.49
CA ALA A 38 10.98 0.92 3.41
C ALA A 38 10.56 0.42 2.02
N SER A 39 9.43 0.92 1.51
CA SER A 39 8.91 0.53 0.21
C SER A 39 9.86 0.88 -0.94
N SER A 40 10.45 2.08 -0.95
CA SER A 40 11.39 2.47 -2.01
C SER A 40 12.68 1.64 -2.05
N ARG A 41 12.96 0.90 -0.99
CA ARG A 41 14.15 0.05 -0.82
C ARG A 41 13.81 -1.44 -0.80
N SER A 42 12.68 -1.80 -1.40
CA SER A 42 12.20 -3.18 -1.44
C SER A 42 12.00 -3.69 -2.86
N ASP A 43 12.43 -4.94 -3.10
CA ASP A 43 12.25 -5.60 -4.39
C ASP A 43 10.80 -6.01 -4.64
N LYS A 44 10.10 -6.43 -3.57
CA LYS A 44 8.68 -6.81 -3.61
C LYS A 44 7.85 -6.03 -2.61
N LYS A 45 6.68 -5.57 -3.02
CA LYS A 45 5.82 -4.66 -2.25
C LYS A 45 4.39 -5.18 -2.20
N PHE A 46 4.00 -5.63 -1.02
CA PHE A 46 2.72 -6.27 -0.75
C PHE A 46 1.93 -5.40 0.22
N LEU A 47 0.74 -4.99 -0.19
CA LEU A 47 -0.21 -4.30 0.68
C LEU A 47 -1.24 -5.32 1.20
N LEU A 48 -1.33 -5.46 2.51
CA LEU A 48 -2.30 -6.32 3.18
C LEU A 48 -3.32 -5.46 3.92
N ILE A 49 -4.57 -5.48 3.47
CA ILE A 49 -5.64 -4.64 4.01
C ILE A 49 -6.95 -5.40 4.12
N ASP A 50 -7.76 -5.05 5.11
CA ASP A 50 -9.16 -5.48 5.13
C ASP A 50 -10.03 -4.54 4.28
N LYS A 51 -11.27 -4.96 4.06
CA LYS A 51 -12.26 -4.18 3.32
C LYS A 51 -12.60 -2.82 3.95
N THR A 52 -12.29 -2.62 5.23
CA THR A 52 -12.55 -1.34 5.93
C THR A 52 -11.59 -0.24 5.51
N LYS A 53 -10.56 -0.54 4.70
CA LYS A 53 -9.59 0.46 4.24
C LYS A 53 -10.01 1.20 2.97
N PHE A 54 -10.88 0.62 2.15
CA PHE A 54 -11.30 1.20 0.88
C PHE A 54 -12.13 2.46 1.07
N GLY A 55 -11.97 3.45 0.18
CA GLY A 55 -12.72 4.71 0.18
C GLY A 55 -12.28 5.70 1.25
N HIS A 56 -11.09 5.50 1.82
CA HIS A 56 -10.56 6.34 2.90
C HIS A 56 -9.23 6.98 2.52
N ALA A 57 -9.26 8.29 2.29
CA ALA A 57 -8.07 9.11 2.21
C ALA A 57 -7.72 9.71 3.58
N TYR A 58 -6.43 9.85 3.87
CA TYR A 58 -5.92 10.56 5.04
C TYR A 58 -4.92 11.64 4.63
N LEU A 59 -4.34 12.34 5.61
CA LEU A 59 -3.49 13.50 5.36
C LEU A 59 -2.20 13.15 4.59
N TYR A 60 -1.66 11.95 4.78
CA TYR A 60 -0.36 11.56 4.22
C TYR A 60 -0.49 10.37 3.27
N ARG A 61 -0.28 10.61 1.97
CA ARG A 61 -0.21 9.54 0.95
C ARG A 61 1.16 8.88 0.96
N THR A 62 1.18 7.56 1.01
CA THR A 62 2.41 6.74 1.09
C THR A 62 2.89 6.35 -0.30
N ASN A 63 2.12 5.50 -0.98
CA ASN A 63 2.44 4.93 -2.30
C ASN A 63 1.23 5.03 -3.25
N SER A 64 1.46 5.03 -4.56
CA SER A 64 0.38 4.76 -5.51
C SER A 64 -0.05 3.30 -5.47
N LEU A 65 -1.22 2.97 -6.05
CA LEU A 65 -1.62 1.57 -6.20
C LEU A 65 -0.62 0.80 -7.08
N SER A 66 -0.18 1.40 -8.18
CA SER A 66 0.80 0.85 -9.12
C SER A 66 2.20 0.61 -8.52
N ASP A 67 2.50 1.16 -7.35
CA ASP A 67 3.75 0.89 -6.65
C ASP A 67 3.75 -0.50 -5.99
N TYR A 68 2.60 -1.15 -5.82
CA TYR A 68 2.47 -2.46 -5.19
C TYR A 68 2.44 -3.58 -6.23
N ASP A 69 3.19 -4.65 -5.99
CA ASP A 69 3.08 -5.88 -6.79
C ASP A 69 1.74 -6.59 -6.51
N PHE A 70 1.34 -6.63 -5.23
CA PHE A 70 0.13 -7.30 -4.78
C PHE A 70 -0.63 -6.49 -3.74
N ILE A 71 -1.95 -6.45 -3.87
CA ILE A 71 -2.88 -5.97 -2.84
C ILE A 71 -3.75 -7.16 -2.40
N ILE A 72 -3.56 -7.59 -1.16
CA ILE A 72 -4.26 -8.74 -0.57
C ILE A 72 -5.37 -8.22 0.32
N THR A 73 -6.60 -8.68 0.09
CA THR A 73 -7.77 -8.19 0.81
C THR A 73 -8.90 -9.22 0.93
N ASN A 74 -9.81 -8.96 1.87
CA ASN A 74 -11.08 -9.67 2.05
C ASN A 74 -12.29 -8.85 1.56
N ALA A 75 -12.05 -7.84 0.72
CA ALA A 75 -13.11 -7.04 0.09
C ALA A 75 -13.83 -7.82 -1.01
N GLU A 76 -15.06 -7.39 -1.27
CA GLU A 76 -15.91 -7.93 -2.30
C GLU A 76 -15.37 -7.58 -3.72
N GLU A 77 -15.62 -8.45 -4.70
CA GLU A 77 -15.07 -8.35 -6.07
C GLU A 77 -15.46 -7.05 -6.79
N ASP A 78 -16.68 -6.56 -6.52
CA ASP A 78 -17.19 -5.29 -7.03
C ASP A 78 -16.39 -4.10 -6.49
N VAL A 79 -16.07 -4.09 -5.20
CA VAL A 79 -15.19 -3.08 -4.59
C VAL A 79 -13.82 -3.12 -5.25
N ILE A 80 -13.22 -4.31 -5.42
CA ILE A 80 -11.89 -4.47 -6.05
C ILE A 80 -11.87 -3.91 -7.48
N LYS A 81 -12.93 -4.17 -8.27
CA LYS A 81 -13.04 -3.69 -9.66
C LYS A 81 -12.99 -2.18 -9.80
N GLU A 82 -13.43 -1.43 -8.79
CA GLU A 82 -13.34 0.03 -8.81
C GLU A 82 -11.90 0.56 -8.71
N TYR A 83 -10.98 -0.26 -8.20
CA TYR A 83 -9.56 0.07 -7.97
C TYR A 83 -8.63 -0.59 -8.98
N ALA A 84 -9.05 -1.72 -9.57
CA ALA A 84 -8.29 -2.51 -10.53
C ALA A 84 -8.13 -1.88 -11.93
N SER A 85 -8.32 -0.57 -12.07
CA SER A 85 -8.16 0.14 -13.34
C SER A 85 -6.71 0.45 -13.72
N GLN A 86 -5.76 0.22 -12.81
CA GLN A 86 -4.34 0.50 -13.02
C GLN A 86 -3.59 -0.76 -13.47
N GLU A 87 -2.84 -0.66 -14.57
CA GLU A 87 -1.97 -1.74 -15.03
C GLU A 87 -0.90 -2.06 -13.97
N ASN A 88 -0.58 -3.35 -13.82
CA ASN A 88 0.43 -3.92 -12.90
C ASN A 88 0.06 -4.14 -11.42
N VAL A 89 -1.20 -3.96 -11.00
CA VAL A 89 -1.61 -4.31 -9.62
C VAL A 89 -2.41 -5.60 -9.59
N HIS A 90 -1.90 -6.60 -8.88
CA HIS A 90 -2.61 -7.87 -8.68
C HIS A 90 -3.37 -7.89 -7.35
N PHE A 91 -4.69 -7.91 -7.42
CA PHE A 91 -5.53 -8.13 -6.24
C PHE A 91 -5.67 -9.62 -5.94
N VAL A 92 -5.48 -10.00 -4.68
CA VAL A 92 -5.69 -11.36 -4.19
C VAL A 92 -6.79 -11.35 -3.13
N ASN A 93 -7.91 -12.00 -3.45
CA ASN A 93 -9.07 -12.10 -2.56
C ASN A 93 -8.96 -13.35 -1.66
N ARG A 94 -9.00 -13.17 -0.33
CA ARG A 94 -8.83 -14.24 0.68
C ARG A 94 -9.73 -14.06 1.89
#